data_AF-F8KZ28-F1
#
_entry.id   AF-F8KZ28-F1
#
_cell.length_a   1.000
_cell.length_b   1.000
_cell.length_c   1.000
_cell.angle_alpha   90.00
_cell.angle_beta   90.00
_cell.angle_gamma   90.00
#
_symmetry.space_group_name_H-M   'P 1'
#
loop_
_entity.id
_entity.type
_entity.pdbx_description
1 polymer ?
#
loop_
_entity_poly.entity_id
_entity_poly.type
_entity_poly.pdbx_seq_one_letter_code
_entity_poly.pdbx_strand_id
1 'polypeptide(L)'
;MNINFNDLPWHDANLKYIHIDRSDPGNQDIVKILVEWPDGLASIIEFHDCYALKANMNFGIVANESILAAECLMDSDELNLIHSKWLKMGAKLKSLKCFSINTNSTNSTIDIFAKSYEIKDFHSE
;
A
#
# COMPACT_ATOMS: atom_id res chain seq x y z
N MET A 1 -10.85 -2.41 16.37
CA MET A 1 -11.55 -3.43 15.56
C MET A 1 -10.58 -3.85 14.46
N ASN A 2 -10.32 -5.14 14.25
CA ASN A 2 -9.33 -5.57 13.26
C ASN A 2 -10.00 -5.60 11.87
N ILE A 3 -10.03 -4.46 11.19
CA ILE A 3 -10.63 -4.32 9.86
C ILE A 3 -9.68 -4.98 8.85
N ASN A 4 -10.22 -5.85 7.99
CA ASN A 4 -9.43 -6.48 6.94
C ASN A 4 -9.25 -5.51 5.77
N PHE A 5 -8.02 -5.40 5.26
CA PHE A 5 -7.65 -4.60 4.10
C PHE A 5 -8.57 -4.84 2.91
N ASN A 6 -8.92 -6.09 2.63
CA ASN A 6 -9.76 -6.44 1.47
C ASN A 6 -11.22 -5.99 1.63
N ASP A 7 -11.65 -5.70 2.86
CA ASP A 7 -13.04 -5.34 3.18
C ASP A 7 -13.24 -3.81 3.21
N LEU A 8 -12.20 -3.02 2.92
CA LEU A 8 -12.27 -1.56 2.87
C LEU A 8 -13.03 -1.07 1.61
N PRO A 9 -13.67 0.11 1.67
CA PRO A 9 -14.46 0.64 0.55
C PRO A 9 -13.55 1.27 -0.52
N TRP A 10 -12.75 0.42 -1.18
CA TRP A 10 -11.74 0.85 -2.15
C TRP A 10 -12.30 1.48 -3.41
N HIS A 11 -13.42 0.96 -3.91
CA HIS A 11 -14.02 1.46 -5.14
C HIS A 11 -14.43 2.92 -4.95
N ASP A 12 -13.94 3.79 -5.85
CA ASP A 12 -14.11 5.25 -5.83
C ASP A 12 -13.45 6.00 -4.66
N ALA A 13 -12.67 5.32 -3.81
CA ALA A 13 -11.85 6.00 -2.81
C ALA A 13 -10.75 6.82 -3.51
N ASN A 14 -10.40 7.99 -2.97
CA ASN A 14 -9.38 8.85 -3.56
C ASN A 14 -8.03 8.68 -2.85
N LEU A 15 -6.99 8.31 -3.59
CA LEU A 15 -5.62 8.34 -3.13
C LEU A 15 -5.11 9.80 -3.10
N LYS A 16 -4.82 10.32 -1.91
CA LYS A 16 -4.38 11.72 -1.73
C LYS A 16 -2.87 11.86 -1.75
N TYR A 17 -2.15 10.98 -1.05
CA TYR A 17 -0.70 10.94 -1.10
C TYR A 17 -0.15 9.55 -0.80
N ILE A 18 1.11 9.36 -1.19
CA ILE A 18 1.97 8.25 -0.76
C ILE A 18 3.19 8.88 -0.06
N HIS A 19 3.53 8.40 1.11
CA HIS A 19 4.69 8.82 1.89
C HIS A 19 5.57 7.62 2.20
N ILE A 20 6.88 7.77 2.03
CA ILE A 20 7.86 6.73 2.30
C ILE A 20 8.74 7.23 3.44
N ASP A 21 8.71 6.51 4.55
CA ASP A 21 9.54 6.79 5.72
C ASP A 21 10.63 5.73 5.83
N ARG A 22 11.86 6.18 5.62
CA ARG A 22 13.10 5.42 5.76
C ARG A 22 14.11 6.16 6.64
N SER A 23 13.61 6.88 7.64
CA SER A 23 14.46 7.69 8.52
C SER A 23 15.43 6.86 9.36
N ASP A 24 15.11 5.59 9.65
CA ASP A 24 16.01 4.59 10.24
C ASP A 24 15.95 3.24 9.48
N PRO A 25 16.66 3.09 8.35
CA PRO A 25 16.54 1.93 7.47
C PRO A 25 16.77 0.58 8.16
N GLY A 26 15.88 -0.38 7.94
CA GLY A 26 15.88 -1.70 8.59
C GLY A 26 15.08 -1.77 9.89
N ASN A 27 14.84 -0.63 10.55
CA ASN A 27 13.95 -0.52 11.72
C ASN A 27 12.67 0.25 11.37
N GLN A 28 12.78 1.22 10.46
CA GLN A 28 11.74 2.11 9.99
C GLN A 28 11.76 2.09 8.47
N ASP A 29 11.10 1.09 7.90
CA ASP A 29 10.76 1.01 6.48
C ASP A 29 9.23 0.97 6.39
N ILE A 30 8.62 2.16 6.33
CA ILE A 30 7.16 2.34 6.36
C ILE A 30 6.72 3.04 5.09
N VAL A 31 5.66 2.51 4.47
CA VAL A 31 4.91 3.21 3.43
C VAL A 31 3.59 3.65 4.02
N LYS A 32 3.18 4.91 3.80
CA LYS A 32 1.88 5.44 4.24
C LYS A 32 1.10 5.92 3.04
N ILE A 33 -0.19 5.66 3.02
CA ILE A 33 -1.11 6.27 2.07
C ILE A 33 -2.20 7.01 2.84
N LEU A 34 -2.60 8.17 2.33
CA LEU A 34 -3.83 8.82 2.77
C LEU A 34 -4.91 8.54 1.74
N VAL A 35 -6.00 7.96 2.22
CA VAL A 35 -7.16 7.60 1.41
C VAL A 35 -8.36 8.37 1.95
N GLU A 36 -9.05 9.07 1.06
CA GLU A 36 -10.37 9.64 1.32
C GLU A 36 -11.42 8.65 0.81
N TRP A 37 -12.32 8.22 1.69
CA TRP A 37 -13.34 7.23 1.43
C TRP A 37 -14.58 7.85 0.76
N PRO A 38 -15.47 7.02 0.16
CA PRO A 38 -16.68 7.51 -0.50
C PRO A 38 -17.65 8.30 0.41
N ASP A 39 -17.55 8.13 1.73
CA ASP A 39 -18.34 8.90 2.71
C ASP A 39 -17.75 10.28 3.03
N GLY A 40 -16.59 10.63 2.44
CA GLY A 40 -15.87 11.88 2.65
C GLY A 40 -14.96 11.89 3.88
N LEU A 41 -14.93 10.81 4.67
CA LEU A 41 -13.93 10.63 5.73
C LEU A 41 -12.59 10.21 5.12
N ALA A 42 -11.51 10.36 5.88
CA ALA A 42 -10.20 9.94 5.44
C ALA A 42 -9.48 9.08 6.49
N SER A 43 -8.61 8.20 6.02
CA SER A 43 -7.75 7.38 6.88
C SER A 43 -6.35 7.31 6.31
N ILE A 44 -5.37 7.24 7.22
CA ILE A 44 -4.00 6.85 6.89
C ILE A 44 -3.89 5.34 7.02
N ILE A 45 -3.37 4.69 5.98
CA ILE A 45 -2.98 3.29 6.04
C ILE A 45 -1.46 3.24 6.05
N GLU A 46 -0.90 2.70 7.13
CA GLU A 46 0.55 2.52 7.31
C GLU A 46 0.91 1.06 7.10
N PHE A 47 1.87 0.80 6.21
CA PHE A 47 2.42 -0.53 5.94
C PHE A 47 3.78 -0.63 6.63
N HIS A 48 3.97 -1.68 7.44
CA HIS A 48 5.14 -1.85 8.28
C HIS A 48 6.00 -3.04 7.86
N ASP A 49 7.29 -2.95 8.21
CA ASP A 49 8.32 -3.91 7.77
C ASP A 49 8.30 -4.07 6.24
N CYS A 50 8.39 -2.96 5.51
CA CYS A 50 8.37 -2.97 4.06
C CYS A 50 9.69 -3.52 3.48
N TYR A 51 9.58 -4.48 2.57
CA TYR A 51 10.73 -5.09 1.87
C TYR A 51 10.86 -4.66 0.41
N ALA A 52 9.78 -4.12 -0.16
CA ALA A 52 9.78 -3.51 -1.48
C ALA A 52 8.56 -2.60 -1.64
N LEU A 53 8.72 -1.61 -2.51
CA LEU A 53 7.64 -0.79 -3.06
C LEU A 53 7.86 -0.74 -4.58
N LYS A 54 6.82 -1.06 -5.34
CA LYS A 54 6.79 -0.87 -6.80
C LYS A 54 5.63 0.06 -7.13
N ALA A 55 5.94 1.25 -7.62
CA ALA A 55 4.94 2.22 -8.04
C ALA A 55 5.15 2.52 -9.52
N ASN A 56 4.27 1.99 -10.36
CA ASN A 56 4.20 2.34 -11.77
C ASN A 56 3.06 3.33 -11.96
N MET A 57 3.39 4.61 -11.92
CA MET A 57 2.40 5.69 -11.88
C MET A 57 2.45 6.55 -13.13
N ASN A 58 1.27 6.80 -13.70
CA ASN A 58 1.07 7.75 -14.78
C ASN A 58 0.64 9.10 -14.20
N PHE A 59 1.19 10.18 -14.72
CA PHE A 59 0.85 11.56 -14.34
C PHE A 59 0.49 12.36 -15.60
N GLY A 60 -0.18 13.51 -15.44
CA GLY A 60 -0.43 14.45 -16.54
C GLY A 60 -1.90 14.65 -16.92
N ILE A 61 -2.83 14.10 -16.13
CA ILE A 61 -4.26 14.44 -16.19
C ILE A 61 -4.64 15.30 -14.99
N VAL A 62 -5.57 16.23 -15.17
CA VAL A 62 -6.14 17.03 -14.07
C VAL A 62 -7.38 16.30 -13.56
N ALA A 63 -7.17 15.36 -12.64
CA ALA A 63 -8.24 14.58 -12.01
C ALA A 63 -7.82 14.15 -10.60
N ASN A 64 -8.80 13.83 -9.76
CA ASN A 64 -8.54 13.08 -8.53
C ASN A 64 -8.09 11.67 -8.91
N GLU A 65 -7.15 11.11 -8.15
CA GLU A 65 -6.70 9.74 -8.33
C GLU A 65 -7.64 8.80 -7.57
N SER A 66 -8.69 8.33 -8.25
CA SER A 66 -9.60 7.35 -7.66
C SER A 66 -9.04 5.93 -7.76
N ILE A 67 -9.36 5.11 -6.77
CA ILE A 67 -8.95 3.71 -6.69
C ILE A 67 -10.02 2.85 -7.38
N LEU A 68 -9.58 2.04 -8.33
CA LEU A 68 -10.41 1.04 -9.00
C LEU A 68 -10.60 -0.18 -8.10
N ALA A 69 -9.49 -0.68 -7.56
CA ALA A 69 -9.47 -1.84 -6.68
C ALA A 69 -8.19 -1.85 -5.84
N ALA A 70 -8.27 -2.47 -4.67
CA ALA A 70 -7.10 -2.80 -3.88
C ALA A 70 -7.29 -4.14 -3.18
N GLU A 71 -6.20 -4.89 -3.08
CA GLU A 71 -6.21 -6.24 -2.53
C GLU A 71 -4.90 -6.58 -1.81
N CYS A 72 -5.04 -7.38 -0.75
CA CYS A 72 -3.95 -8.01 -0.03
C CYS A 72 -3.78 -9.44 -0.56
N LEU A 73 -2.72 -9.62 -1.36
CA LEU A 73 -2.33 -10.89 -1.96
C LEU A 73 -1.36 -11.63 -1.05
N MET A 74 -1.68 -12.89 -0.78
CA MET A 74 -0.83 -13.82 -0.02
C MET A 74 0.08 -14.66 -0.92
N ASP A 75 -0.18 -14.65 -2.23
CA ASP A 75 0.60 -15.34 -3.26
C ASP A 75 0.52 -14.56 -4.58
N SER A 76 1.67 -14.37 -5.21
CA SER A 76 1.81 -13.84 -6.57
C SER A 76 3.24 -14.09 -7.05
N ASP A 77 3.45 -14.15 -8.37
CA ASP A 77 4.79 -14.32 -8.95
C ASP A 77 5.76 -13.25 -8.45
N GLU A 78 5.28 -12.03 -8.31
CA GLU A 78 6.07 -10.91 -7.82
C GLU A 78 6.41 -11.04 -6.33
N LEU A 79 5.44 -11.43 -5.50
CA LEU A 79 5.68 -11.70 -4.07
C LEU A 79 6.73 -12.81 -3.92
N ASN A 80 6.63 -13.87 -4.71
CA ASN A 80 7.60 -14.98 -4.74
C ASN A 80 9.00 -14.54 -5.19
N LEU A 81 9.08 -13.60 -6.14
CA LEU A 81 10.35 -13.02 -6.58
C LEU A 81 11.01 -12.18 -5.47
N ILE A 82 10.24 -11.33 -4.79
CA ILE A 82 10.72 -10.54 -3.64
C ILE A 82 11.18 -11.45 -2.51
N HIS A 83 10.40 -12.48 -2.17
CA HIS A 83 10.80 -13.51 -1.22
C HIS A 83 12.14 -14.16 -1.57
N SER A 84 12.28 -14.62 -2.81
CA SER A 84 13.49 -15.29 -3.29
C SER A 84 14.71 -14.37 -3.26
N LYS A 85 14.54 -13.09 -3.59
CA LYS A 85 15.60 -12.08 -3.54
C LYS A 85 16.12 -11.90 -2.11
N TRP A 86 15.23 -11.73 -1.15
CA TRP A 86 15.61 -11.49 0.25
C TRP A 86 16.07 -12.75 0.98
N LEU A 87 15.56 -13.93 0.60
CA LEU A 87 16.04 -15.22 1.11
C LEU A 87 17.52 -15.42 0.79
N LYS A 88 17.98 -15.05 -0.41
CA LYS A 88 19.40 -15.08 -0.81
C LYS A 88 20.28 -14.17 0.05
N MET A 89 19.70 -13.14 0.68
CA MET A 89 20.37 -12.23 1.60
C MET A 89 20.25 -12.67 3.07
N GLY A 90 19.64 -13.84 3.34
CA GLY A 90 19.51 -14.41 4.68
C GLY A 90 18.23 -14.02 5.44
N ALA A 91 17.34 -13.22 4.85
CA ALA A 91 16.10 -12.79 5.49
C ALA A 91 14.99 -13.86 5.33
N LYS A 92 14.27 -14.16 6.42
CA LYS A 92 13.11 -15.08 6.42
C LYS A 92 11.81 -14.27 6.50
N LEU A 93 11.05 -14.26 5.40
CA LEU A 93 9.91 -13.36 5.22
C LEU A 93 8.53 -14.04 5.34
N LYS A 94 8.36 -15.01 6.24
CA LYS A 94 7.17 -15.90 6.31
C LYS A 94 5.80 -15.19 6.36
N SER A 95 5.77 -13.91 6.77
CA SER A 95 4.54 -13.10 6.89
C SER A 95 4.45 -11.97 5.85
N LEU A 96 5.32 -11.94 4.85
CA LEU A 96 5.29 -10.91 3.81
C LEU A 96 4.05 -11.11 2.94
N LYS A 97 3.39 -10.00 2.63
CA LYS A 97 2.20 -9.93 1.78
C LYS A 97 2.44 -8.85 0.72
N CYS A 98 1.66 -8.90 -0.35
CA CYS A 98 1.59 -7.80 -1.31
C CYS A 98 0.27 -7.05 -1.13
N PHE A 99 0.33 -5.76 -0.88
CA PHE A 99 -0.83 -4.86 -0.90
C PHE A 99 -0.79 -4.13 -2.23
N SER A 100 -1.67 -4.55 -3.14
CA SER A 100 -1.76 -4.02 -4.51
C SER A 100 -2.90 -3.01 -4.60
N ILE A 101 -2.64 -1.86 -5.20
CA ILE A 101 -3.60 -0.78 -5.41
C ILE A 101 -3.58 -0.41 -6.89
N ASN A 102 -4.74 -0.48 -7.53
CA ASN A 102 -4.95 -0.10 -8.91
C ASN A 102 -5.82 1.15 -8.95
N THR A 103 -5.35 2.17 -9.66
CA THR A 103 -6.07 3.44 -9.80
C THR A 103 -6.88 3.47 -11.10
N ASN A 104 -8.03 4.12 -11.06
CA ASN A 104 -8.95 4.22 -12.19
C ASN A 104 -8.55 5.37 -13.14
N SER A 105 -8.24 6.55 -12.59
CA SER A 105 -8.02 7.76 -13.38
C SER A 105 -6.77 7.67 -14.26
N THR A 106 -5.67 7.13 -13.72
CA THR A 106 -4.38 7.06 -14.43
C THR A 106 -3.95 5.65 -14.81
N ASN A 107 -4.73 4.62 -14.44
CA ASN A 107 -4.36 3.21 -14.62
C ASN A 107 -2.95 2.89 -14.04
N SER A 108 -2.61 3.58 -12.95
CA SER A 108 -1.38 3.35 -12.17
C SER A 108 -1.53 2.14 -11.26
N THR A 109 -0.42 1.45 -11.02
CA THR A 109 -0.34 0.31 -10.08
C THR A 109 0.68 0.58 -8.98
N ILE A 110 0.30 0.28 -7.74
CA ILE A 110 1.15 0.46 -6.55
C ILE A 110 1.14 -0.84 -5.76
N ASP A 111 2.27 -1.53 -5.71
CA ASP A 111 2.45 -2.76 -4.96
C ASP A 111 3.40 -2.53 -3.78
N ILE A 112 2.90 -2.81 -2.57
CA ILE A 112 3.63 -2.63 -1.32
C ILE A 112 3.86 -4.00 -0.69
N PHE A 113 5.12 -4.39 -0.51
CA PHE A 113 5.49 -5.68 0.06
C PHE A 113 5.84 -5.49 1.53
N ALA A 114 4.92 -5.83 2.43
CA ALA A 114 5.00 -5.53 3.86
C ALA A 114 4.52 -6.70 4.71
N LYS A 115 4.91 -6.76 6.00
CA LYS A 115 4.47 -7.84 6.91
C LYS A 115 3.13 -7.54 7.57
N SER A 116 2.85 -6.28 7.83
CA SER A 116 1.64 -5.82 8.51
C SER A 116 1.22 -4.45 8.00
N TYR A 117 0.00 -4.05 8.37
CA TYR A 117 -0.54 -2.72 8.14
C TYR A 117 -1.38 -2.30 9.34
N GLU A 118 -1.55 -0.99 9.48
CA GLU A 118 -2.44 -0.34 10.45
C GLU A 118 -3.29 0.71 9.74
N ILE A 119 -4.52 0.89 10.21
CA ILE A 119 -5.44 1.93 9.72
C ILE A 119 -5.68 2.92 10.85
N LYS A 120 -5.48 4.20 10.55
CA LYS A 120 -5.63 5.31 11.50
C LYS A 120 -6.60 6.32 10.91
N ASP A 121 -7.58 6.73 11.71
CA ASP A 121 -8.49 7.81 11.31
C ASP A 121 -7.67 9.08 11.06
N PHE A 122 -7.97 9.76 9.95
CA PHE A 122 -7.37 11.04 9.64
C PHE A 122 -8.31 12.14 10.10
N HIS A 123 -7.90 12.88 11.12
CA HIS A 123 -8.55 14.12 11.51
C HIS A 123 -7.71 15.26 10.96
N SER A 124 -8.25 16.02 10.00
CA SER A 124 -7.65 17.29 9.60
C SER A 124 -7.71 18.25 10.78
N GLU A 125 -6.55 18.70 11.27
CA GLU A 125 -6.47 19.84 12.19
C GLU A 125 -6.88 21.16 11.50
#